data_AF-A0A6I4RFG8-F1
#
_entry.id   AF-A0A6I4RFG8-F1
#
_cell.length_a   1.000
_cell.length_b   1.000
_cell.length_c   1.000
_cell.angle_alpha   90.00
_cell.angle_beta   90.00
_cell.angle_gamma   90.00
#
_symmetry.space_group_name_H-M   'P 1'
#
loop_
_entity.id
_entity.type
_entity.pdbx_description
1 polymer ?
#
loop_
_entity_poly.entity_id
_entity_poly.type
_entity_poly.pdbx_seq_one_letter_code
_entity_poly.pdbx_strand_id
1 'polypeptide(L)'
;MPFEQLFLIYGLGFGVLAYPVFAFWANRQIINKSEPEIIRRIWLAPLIFIPIYGTPWIVYGLFNLVIGNTSGVGMLFLWISFVPYILVVGYCVSTITFFINKLISPKTTEL
;
A
#
# COMPACT_ATOMS: atom_id res chain seq x y z
N MET A 1 14.40 -22.50 8.06
CA MET A 1 14.02 -22.35 6.65
C MET A 1 15.04 -21.43 5.97
N PRO A 2 15.47 -21.72 4.74
CA PRO A 2 16.24 -20.79 3.94
C PRO A 2 15.47 -19.47 3.76
N PHE A 3 16.19 -18.34 3.74
CA PHE A 3 15.63 -16.99 3.60
C PHE A 3 14.64 -16.87 2.43
N GLU A 4 14.92 -17.56 1.33
CA GLU A 4 14.12 -17.57 0.10
C GLU A 4 12.71 -18.13 0.30
N GLN A 5 12.55 -19.24 1.05
CA GLN A 5 11.23 -19.83 1.32
C GLN A 5 10.39 -18.93 2.23
N LEU A 6 11.06 -18.21 3.12
CA LEU A 6 10.41 -17.32 4.05
C LEU A 6 9.96 -16.03 3.35
N PHE A 7 10.81 -15.50 2.47
CA PHE A 7 10.44 -14.41 1.55
C PHE A 7 9.30 -14.81 0.60
N LEU A 8 9.31 -16.04 0.08
CA LEU A 8 8.25 -16.54 -0.78
C LEU A 8 6.92 -16.64 -0.03
N ILE A 9 6.88 -17.30 1.13
CA ILE A 9 5.63 -17.52 1.87
C ILE A 9 5.08 -16.20 2.45
N TYR A 10 5.94 -15.37 3.05
CA TYR A 10 5.48 -14.13 3.67
C TYR A 10 5.31 -13.00 2.66
N GLY A 11 6.22 -12.88 1.70
CA GLY A 11 6.18 -11.84 0.68
C GLY A 11 5.11 -12.05 -0.38
N LEU A 12 4.92 -13.28 -0.87
CA LEU A 12 3.80 -13.57 -1.76
C LEU A 12 2.50 -13.79 -0.99
N GLY A 13 2.50 -14.41 0.19
CA GLY A 13 1.26 -14.65 0.92
C GLY A 13 0.63 -13.35 1.45
N PHE A 14 1.34 -12.63 2.32
CA PHE A 14 0.79 -11.43 2.96
C PHE A 14 0.87 -10.20 2.07
N GLY A 15 1.96 -10.07 1.29
CA GLY A 15 2.10 -8.98 0.33
C GLY A 15 1.00 -9.00 -0.73
N VAL A 16 0.66 -10.16 -1.29
CA VAL A 16 -0.42 -10.27 -2.29
C VAL A 16 -1.78 -9.94 -1.68
N LEU A 17 -2.06 -10.37 -0.45
CA LEU A 17 -3.34 -10.08 0.22
C LEU A 17 -3.54 -8.60 0.58
N ALA A 18 -2.46 -7.83 0.72
CA ALA A 18 -2.57 -6.39 0.95
C ALA A 18 -3.22 -5.65 -0.22
N TYR A 19 -3.00 -6.10 -1.47
CA TYR A 19 -3.58 -5.47 -2.67
C TYR A 19 -5.11 -5.57 -2.76
N PRO A 20 -5.77 -6.75 -2.64
CA PRO A 20 -7.23 -6.83 -2.65
C PRO A 20 -7.86 -6.14 -1.44
N VAL A 21 -7.22 -6.18 -0.27
CA VAL A 21 -7.69 -5.42 0.92
C VAL A 21 -7.67 -3.92 0.64
N PHE A 22 -6.55 -3.42 0.09
CA PHE A 22 -6.43 -2.02 -0.29
C PHE A 22 -7.41 -1.63 -1.39
N ALA A 23 -7.58 -2.45 -2.42
CA ALA A 23 -8.52 -2.21 -3.51
C ALA A 23 -9.97 -2.16 -3.00
N PHE A 24 -10.35 -3.07 -2.11
CA PHE A 24 -11.66 -3.07 -1.47
C PHE A 24 -11.88 -1.81 -0.64
N TRP A 25 -10.89 -1.42 0.16
CA TRP A 25 -10.92 -0.17 0.92
C TRP A 25 -11.07 1.04 -0.02
N ALA A 26 -10.22 1.15 -1.04
CA ALA A 26 -10.21 2.25 -1.99
C ALA A 26 -11.55 2.39 -2.71
N ASN A 27 -12.13 1.27 -3.16
CA ASN A 27 -13.45 1.26 -3.80
C ASN A 27 -14.52 1.84 -2.87
N ARG A 28 -14.58 1.37 -1.61
CA ARG A 28 -15.49 1.92 -0.61
C ARG A 28 -15.27 3.40 -0.30
N GLN A 29 -14.03 3.87 -0.39
CA GLN A 29 -13.72 5.27 -0.14
C GLN A 29 -14.11 6.20 -1.28
N ILE A 30 -14.32 5.70 -2.50
CA ILE A 30 -14.60 6.50 -3.70
C ILE A 30 -16.09 6.48 -4.06
N ILE A 31 -16.81 5.39 -3.75
CA ILE A 31 -18.25 5.27 -4.01
C ILE A 31 -19.04 6.45 -3.41
N ASN A 32 -19.87 7.08 -4.23
CA ASN A 32 -20.77 8.19 -3.87
C ASN A 32 -20.07 9.40 -3.25
N LYS A 33 -18.79 9.64 -3.58
CA LYS A 33 -18.05 10.84 -3.16
C LYS A 33 -17.99 11.90 -4.27
N SER A 34 -17.94 13.16 -3.86
CA SER A 34 -17.74 14.29 -4.78
C SER A 34 -16.31 14.28 -5.35
N GLU A 35 -16.12 14.85 -6.53
CA GLU A 35 -14.83 14.91 -7.22
C GLU A 35 -13.68 15.49 -6.37
N PRO A 36 -13.85 16.59 -5.60
CA PRO A 36 -12.78 17.09 -4.71
C PRO A 36 -12.39 16.09 -3.63
N GLU A 37 -13.35 15.33 -3.11
CA GLU A 37 -13.13 14.33 -2.09
C GLU A 37 -12.45 13.08 -2.67
N ILE A 38 -12.75 12.72 -3.91
CA ILE A 38 -12.05 11.66 -4.66
C ILE A 38 -10.58 12.06 -4.89
N ILE A 39 -10.32 13.29 -5.34
CA ILE A 39 -8.94 13.80 -5.54
C ILE A 39 -8.15 13.74 -4.23
N ARG A 40 -8.74 14.22 -3.12
CA ARG A 40 -8.10 14.14 -1.80
C ARG A 40 -7.71 12.71 -1.42
N ARG A 41 -8.55 11.73 -1.75
CA ARG A 41 -8.32 10.31 -1.46
C ARG A 41 -7.25 9.69 -2.35
N ILE A 42 -7.16 10.08 -3.61
CA ILE A 42 -6.08 9.67 -4.53
C ILE A 42 -4.71 10.06 -3.97
N TRP A 43 -4.58 11.24 -3.38
CA TRP A 43 -3.31 11.69 -2.78
C TRP A 43 -3.01 11.03 -1.42
N LEU A 44 -4.03 10.62 -0.67
CA LEU A 44 -3.85 9.87 0.59
C LEU A 44 -3.60 8.37 0.38
N ALA A 45 -3.98 7.82 -0.77
CA ALA A 45 -3.87 6.40 -1.07
C ALA A 45 -2.47 5.79 -0.81
N PRO A 46 -1.35 6.40 -1.25
CA PRO A 46 -0.01 5.87 -0.98
C PRO A 46 0.31 5.76 0.51
N LEU A 47 -0.12 6.75 1.31
CA LEU A 47 0.09 6.76 2.75
C LEU A 47 -0.73 5.68 3.45
N ILE A 48 -1.95 5.41 3.00
CA ILE A 48 -2.82 4.36 3.58
C ILE A 48 -2.37 2.97 3.15
N PHE A 49 -1.79 2.83 1.96
CA PHE A 49 -1.27 1.55 1.49
C PHE A 49 -0.12 1.03 2.37
N ILE A 50 0.75 1.92 2.88
CA ILE A 50 1.90 1.55 3.71
C ILE A 50 1.52 0.70 4.93
N PRO A 51 0.62 1.12 5.84
CA PRO A 51 0.26 0.29 6.97
C PRO A 51 -0.45 -1.00 6.54
N ILE A 52 -1.24 -1.00 5.47
CA ILE A 52 -1.93 -2.21 4.98
C ILE A 52 -0.92 -3.25 4.49
N TYR A 53 0.05 -2.82 3.68
CA TYR A 53 1.08 -3.70 3.15
C TYR A 53 2.16 -4.02 4.18
N GLY A 54 2.51 -3.06 5.03
CA GLY A 54 3.61 -3.11 5.99
C GLY A 54 3.33 -3.86 7.27
N THR A 55 2.07 -3.84 7.74
CA THR A 55 1.70 -4.46 9.03
C THR A 55 2.13 -5.92 9.12
N PRO A 56 1.89 -6.80 8.12
CA PRO A 56 2.34 -8.19 8.19
C PRO A 56 3.85 -8.32 8.36
N TRP A 57 4.64 -7.49 7.67
CA TRP A 57 6.09 -7.49 7.75
C TRP A 57 6.61 -7.02 9.11
N ILE A 58 6.00 -5.97 9.67
CA ILE A 58 6.33 -5.46 11.00
C ILE A 58 5.98 -6.50 12.07
N VAL A 59 4.78 -7.07 12.02
CA VAL A 59 4.34 -8.11 12.98
C VAL A 59 5.25 -9.33 12.90
N TYR A 60 5.63 -9.77 11.70
CA TYR A 60 6.57 -10.87 11.50
C TYR A 60 7.96 -10.55 12.06
N GLY A 61 8.50 -9.35 11.79
CA GLY A 61 9.78 -8.90 12.32
C GLY A 61 9.79 -8.88 13.85
N LEU A 62 8.75 -8.29 14.46
CA LEU A 62 8.58 -8.25 15.92
C LEU A 62 8.45 -9.64 16.54
N PHE A 63 7.67 -10.53 15.92
CA PHE A 63 7.53 -11.92 16.40
C PHE A 63 8.87 -12.65 16.44
N ASN A 64 9.70 -12.49 15.41
CA ASN A 64 11.04 -13.08 15.38
C ASN A 64 11.94 -12.55 16.50
N LEU A 65 11.86 -11.25 16.80
CA LEU A 65 12.62 -10.67 17.92
C LEU A 65 12.20 -11.24 19.27
N VAL A 66 10.90 -11.44 19.48
CA VAL A 66 10.35 -12.01 20.73
C VAL A 66 10.86 -13.44 20.96
N ILE A 67 11.01 -14.24 19.90
CA ILE A 67 11.54 -15.62 19.99
C ILE A 67 13.09 -15.68 19.94
N GLY A 68 13.77 -14.55 20.04
CA GLY A 68 15.24 -14.46 20.07
C GLY A 68 15.94 -14.55 18.72
N ASN A 69 15.20 -14.45 17.61
CA ASN A 69 15.74 -14.50 16.26
C ASN A 69 16.06 -13.09 15.72
N THR A 70 17.35 -12.78 15.60
CA THR A 70 17.86 -11.48 15.14
C THR A 70 17.51 -11.14 13.68
N SER A 71 17.07 -12.11 12.88
CA SER A 71 16.54 -11.84 11.53
C SER A 71 15.34 -10.87 11.54
N GLY A 72 14.61 -10.80 12.66
CA GLY A 72 13.55 -9.82 12.85
C GLY A 72 14.03 -8.36 12.78
N VAL A 73 15.27 -8.07 13.19
CA VAL A 73 15.88 -6.74 13.08
C VAL A 73 16.05 -6.38 11.60
N GLY A 74 16.65 -7.29 10.83
CA GLY A 74 16.86 -7.10 9.39
C GLY A 74 15.55 -6.85 8.66
N MET A 75 14.48 -7.56 9.03
CA MET A 75 13.15 -7.38 8.45
C MET A 75 12.57 -5.98 8.72
N LEU A 76 12.68 -5.48 9.95
CA LEU A 76 12.18 -4.15 10.32
C LEU A 76 12.98 -3.03 9.63
N PHE A 77 14.31 -3.15 9.59
CA PHE A 77 15.16 -2.19 8.90
C PHE A 77 14.90 -2.18 7.39
N LEU A 78 14.76 -3.35 6.77
CA LEU A 78 14.42 -3.48 5.36
C LEU A 78 13.08 -2.81 5.07
N TRP A 79 12.07 -3.02 5.92
CA TRP A 79 10.77 -2.36 5.77
C TRP A 79 10.90 -0.82 5.82
N ILE A 80 11.56 -0.27 6.84
CA ILE A 80 11.78 1.18 6.97
C ILE A 80 12.51 1.73 5.74
N SER A 81 13.51 1.00 5.24
CA SER A 81 14.28 1.40 4.06
C SER A 81 13.48 1.30 2.76
N PHE A 82 12.46 0.43 2.71
CA PHE A 82 11.62 0.21 1.54
C PHE A 82 10.44 1.19 1.45
N VAL A 83 9.98 1.75 2.58
CA VAL A 83 8.87 2.72 2.63
C VAL A 83 9.05 3.91 1.66
N PRO A 84 10.22 4.57 1.56
CA PRO A 84 10.42 5.66 0.61
C PRO A 84 10.18 5.24 -0.84
N TYR A 85 10.59 4.03 -1.23
CA TYR A 85 10.39 3.51 -2.58
C TYR A 85 8.91 3.25 -2.86
N ILE A 86 8.18 2.67 -1.89
CA ILE A 86 6.73 2.48 -1.99
C ILE A 86 6.01 3.84 -2.14
N LEU A 87 6.44 4.86 -1.40
CA LEU A 87 5.87 6.20 -1.50
C LEU A 87 6.09 6.81 -2.88
N VAL A 88 7.31 6.76 -3.40
CA VAL A 88 7.62 7.30 -4.73
C VAL A 88 6.77 6.62 -5.79
N VAL A 89 6.75 5.29 -5.82
CA VAL A 89 5.93 4.52 -6.77
C VAL A 89 4.45 4.83 -6.59
N GLY A 90 3.98 4.86 -5.34
CA GLY A 90 2.58 5.15 -5.00
C GLY A 90 2.16 6.54 -5.47
N TYR A 91 2.96 7.57 -5.25
CA TYR A 91 2.66 8.93 -5.71
C TYR A 91 2.76 9.07 -7.24
N CYS A 92 3.67 8.36 -7.91
CA CYS A 92 3.67 8.27 -9.37
C CYS A 92 2.35 7.68 -9.88
N VAL A 93 1.88 6.58 -9.29
CA VAL A 93 0.60 5.97 -9.64
C VAL A 93 -0.57 6.91 -9.33
N SER A 94 -0.62 7.54 -8.16
CA SER A 94 -1.65 8.53 -7.81
C SER A 94 -1.69 9.71 -8.78
N THR A 95 -0.53 10.19 -9.24
CA THR A 95 -0.44 11.25 -10.24
C THR A 95 -1.05 10.81 -11.56
N ILE A 96 -0.70 9.60 -12.03
CA ILE A 96 -1.31 9.01 -13.24
C ILE A 96 -2.82 8.86 -13.07
N THR A 97 -3.29 8.32 -11.93
CA THR A 97 -4.72 8.18 -11.63
C THR A 97 -5.45 9.51 -11.62
N PHE A 98 -4.85 10.56 -11.07
CA PHE A 98 -5.40 11.92 -11.08
C PHE A 98 -5.59 12.43 -12.52
N PHE A 99 -4.58 12.30 -13.38
CA PHE A 99 -4.69 12.72 -14.78
C PHE A 99 -5.72 11.89 -15.55
N ILE A 100 -5.76 10.58 -15.34
CA ILE A 100 -6.78 9.70 -15.94
C ILE A 100 -8.18 10.15 -15.50
N ASN A 101 -8.40 10.41 -14.21
CA ASN A 101 -9.68 10.87 -13.71
C ASN A 101 -10.08 12.21 -14.36
N LYS A 102 -9.16 13.17 -14.40
CA LYS A 102 -9.37 14.46 -15.05
C LYS A 102 -9.66 14.36 -16.55
N LEU A 103 -9.01 13.42 -17.26
CA LEU A 103 -9.22 13.18 -18.69
C LEU A 103 -10.54 12.48 -19.00
N ILE A 104 -11.02 11.63 -18.09
CA ILE A 104 -12.29 10.90 -18.22
C ILE A 104 -13.49 11.74 -17.76
N SER A 105 -13.25 12.79 -16.96
CA SER A 105 -14.27 13.73 -16.48
C SER A 105 -14.41 15.05 -17.28
N PRO A 106 -14.46 15.09 -18.64
CA PRO A 106 -14.65 16.36 -19.34
C PRO A 106 -16.13 16.72 -19.63
N LYS A 107 -17.14 15.98 -19.12
CA LYS A 107 -18.56 16.31 -19.38
C LYS A 107 -19.50 15.95 -18.22
N THR A 108 -19.52 16.75 -17.17
CA THR A 108 -20.70 16.85 -16.27
C THR A 108 -20.87 18.28 -15.77
N THR A 109 -20.68 19.24 -16.68
CA THR A 109 -20.96 20.66 -16.44
C THR A 109 -21.79 21.23 -17.60
N GLU A 110 -22.76 20.47 -18.07
CA GLU A 110 -23.90 20.97 -18.85
C GLU A 110 -25.12 20.12 -18.49
N LEU A 111 -25.81 20.50 -17.41
CA LEU A 111 -27.22 20.24 -17.13
C LEU A 111 -27.69 21.18 -16.02
#